data_AF-A0A7G9Z3B7-F1
#
_entry.id   AF-A0A7G9Z3B7-F1
#
_cell.length_a   1.000
_cell.length_b   1.000
_cell.length_c   1.000
_cell.angle_alpha   90.00
_cell.angle_beta   90.00
_cell.angle_gamma   90.00
#
_symmetry.space_group_name_H-M   'P 1'
#
loop_
_entity.id
_entity.type
_entity.pdbx_description
1 polymer ?
#
loop_
_entity_poly.entity_id
_entity_poly.type
_entity_poly.pdbx_seq_one_letter_code
_entity_poly.pdbx_strand_id
1 'polypeptide(L)'
;MYIIGKTGMGKTSLILNMALKDIYNGSGICLIDPHGDMIENFLDYIPSWRINDVIYSNPADLDYPIALNILERVEPDKRHLVVSGLISVFRKLYAEY
;
A
#
# COMPACT_ATOMS: atom_id res chain seq x y z
N MET A 1 6.32 -15.44 4.32
CA MET A 1 7.51 -15.24 5.18
C MET A 1 7.10 -14.42 6.39
N TYR A 2 7.55 -14.75 7.59
CA TYR A 2 7.26 -13.99 8.81
C TYR A 2 8.57 -13.58 9.47
N ILE A 3 8.78 -12.28 9.66
CA ILE A 3 10.05 -11.69 10.13
C ILE A 3 9.81 -11.02 11.47
N ILE A 4 10.51 -11.48 12.51
CA ILE A 4 10.40 -10.94 13.88
C ILE A 4 11.76 -10.41 14.33
N GLY A 5 11.75 -9.28 15.03
CA GLY A 5 12.96 -8.70 15.62
C GLY A 5 12.70 -7.31 16.17
N LYS A 6 13.55 -6.84 17.08
CA LYS A 6 13.46 -5.48 17.65
C LYS A 6 13.72 -4.41 16.57
N THR A 7 13.33 -3.17 16.84
CA THR A 7 13.67 -2.01 15.99
C THR A 7 15.19 -1.92 15.81
N GLY A 8 15.64 -1.49 14.62
CA GLY A 8 17.07 -1.39 14.29
C GLY A 8 17.74 -2.71 13.84
N MET A 9 17.05 -3.85 13.88
CA MET A 9 17.61 -5.16 13.49
C MET A 9 17.58 -5.44 11.97
N GLY A 10 17.43 -4.42 11.13
CA GLY A 10 17.50 -4.56 9.66
C GLY A 10 16.30 -5.22 8.97
N LYS A 11 15.16 -5.41 9.67
CA LYS A 11 13.94 -6.03 9.09
C LYS A 11 13.45 -5.29 7.85
N THR A 12 13.35 -3.96 7.94
CA THR A 12 12.91 -3.11 6.84
C THR A 12 13.86 -3.25 5.65
N SER A 13 15.17 -3.18 5.89
CA SER A 13 16.19 -3.37 4.86
C SER A 13 16.05 -4.73 4.17
N LEU A 14 15.80 -5.81 4.92
CA LEU A 14 15.57 -7.14 4.34
C LEU A 14 14.35 -7.16 3.41
N ILE A 15 13.21 -6.62 3.87
CA ILE A 15 11.96 -6.57 3.09
C ILE A 15 12.17 -5.78 1.79
N LEU A 16 12.83 -4.62 1.86
CA LEU A 16 13.07 -3.78 0.69
C LEU A 16 14.02 -4.42 -0.32
N ASN A 17 15.07 -5.08 0.15
CA ASN A 17 15.98 -5.81 -0.75
C ASN A 17 15.27 -6.95 -1.48
N MET A 18 14.35 -7.66 -0.80
CA MET A 18 13.51 -8.67 -1.43
C MET A 18 12.58 -8.05 -2.48
N ALA A 19 11.91 -6.95 -2.15
CA ALA A 19 11.03 -6.24 -3.08
C ALA A 19 11.80 -5.73 -4.31
N LEU A 20 12.97 -5.14 -4.14
CA LEU A 20 13.82 -4.68 -5.25
C LEU A 20 14.23 -5.83 -6.15
N LYS A 21 14.65 -6.96 -5.56
CA LYS A 21 14.99 -8.14 -6.35
C LYS A 21 13.80 -8.58 -7.22
N ASP A 22 12.60 -8.59 -6.68
CA ASP A 22 11.39 -8.95 -7.42
C ASP A 22 11.09 -7.94 -8.54
N ILE A 23 11.20 -6.64 -8.27
CA ILE A 23 11.01 -5.58 -9.29
C ILE A 23 12.01 -5.73 -10.45
N TYR A 24 13.29 -5.95 -10.15
CA TYR A 24 14.33 -6.11 -11.17
C TYR A 24 14.15 -7.39 -11.98
N ASN A 25 13.54 -8.43 -11.40
CA ASN A 25 13.18 -9.65 -12.11
C ASN A 25 11.88 -9.53 -12.94
N GLY A 26 11.25 -8.35 -12.97
CA GLY A 26 10.01 -8.11 -13.74
C GLY A 26 8.72 -8.41 -12.96
N SER A 27 8.79 -8.74 -11.69
CA SER A 27 7.60 -8.95 -10.86
C SER A 27 6.98 -7.61 -10.43
N GLY A 28 5.67 -7.64 -10.15
CA GLY A 28 4.95 -6.58 -9.46
C GLY A 28 4.90 -6.84 -7.96
N ILE A 29 4.95 -5.79 -7.15
CA ILE A 29 4.89 -5.85 -5.69
C ILE A 29 3.98 -4.75 -5.14
N CYS A 30 3.52 -4.92 -3.90
CA CYS A 30 2.80 -3.89 -3.15
C CYS A 30 3.45 -3.75 -1.76
N LEU A 31 3.89 -2.54 -1.44
CA LEU A 31 4.41 -2.18 -0.11
C LEU A 31 3.39 -1.31 0.60
N ILE A 32 3.14 -1.63 1.86
CA ILE A 32 2.26 -0.85 2.74
C ILE A 32 3.11 -0.42 3.94
N ASP A 33 3.24 0.88 4.09
CA ASP A 33 3.98 1.51 5.19
C ASP A 33 3.08 2.48 5.94
N PRO A 34 2.71 2.19 7.20
CA PRO A 34 1.90 3.09 8.00
C PRO A 34 2.64 4.35 8.46
N HIS A 35 3.97 4.43 8.32
CA HIS A 35 4.78 5.59 8.74
C HIS A 35 5.25 6.45 7.56
N GLY A 36 5.45 5.88 6.38
CA GLY A 36 5.66 6.56 5.10
C GLY A 36 7.13 6.84 4.75
N ASP A 37 7.97 7.02 5.77
CA ASP A 37 9.40 7.35 5.64
C ASP A 37 10.19 6.29 4.87
N MET A 38 9.78 5.02 4.95
CA MET A 38 10.46 3.96 4.23
C MET A 38 10.18 4.00 2.72
N ILE A 39 8.93 4.30 2.32
CA ILE A 39 8.54 4.23 0.90
C ILE A 39 9.21 5.35 0.11
N GLU A 40 9.30 6.57 0.65
CA GLU A 40 9.92 7.70 -0.04
C GLU A 40 11.38 7.38 -0.41
N ASN A 41 12.16 6.85 0.54
CA ASN A 41 13.53 6.42 0.30
C ASN A 41 13.63 5.22 -0.66
N PHE A 42 12.60 4.36 -0.71
CA PHE A 42 12.58 3.19 -1.57
C PHE A 42 12.40 3.55 -3.06
N LEU A 43 11.67 4.63 -3.36
CA LEU A 43 11.36 5.04 -4.72
C LEU A 43 12.63 5.34 -5.55
N ASP A 44 13.69 5.83 -4.92
CA ASP A 44 14.98 6.12 -5.56
C ASP A 44 15.66 4.86 -6.14
N TYR A 45 15.28 3.67 -5.68
CA TYR A 45 15.85 2.41 -6.14
C TYR A 45 15.05 1.75 -7.28
N ILE A 46 13.90 2.33 -7.65
CA ILE A 46 13.09 1.83 -8.75
C ILE A 46 13.88 2.01 -10.05
N PRO A 47 14.05 0.94 -10.85
CA PRO A 47 14.78 1.04 -12.10
C PRO A 47 14.00 1.90 -13.11
N SER A 48 14.75 2.67 -13.90
CA SER A 48 14.16 3.65 -14.83
C SER A 48 13.14 3.06 -15.81
N TRP A 49 13.35 1.80 -16.24
CA TRP A 49 12.44 1.09 -17.15
C TRP A 49 11.10 0.67 -16.52
N ARG A 50 10.93 0.83 -15.19
CA ARG A 50 9.69 0.52 -14.46
C ARG A 50 9.01 1.76 -13.87
N ILE A 51 9.58 2.96 -14.01
CA ILE A 51 9.03 4.18 -13.39
C ILE A 51 7.56 4.40 -13.75
N ASN A 52 7.18 4.15 -15.01
CA ASN A 52 5.80 4.32 -15.47
C ASN A 52 4.82 3.26 -14.93
N ASP A 53 5.31 2.22 -14.26
CA ASP A 53 4.49 1.20 -13.61
C ASP A 53 4.24 1.50 -12.12
N VAL A 54 4.84 2.58 -11.59
CA VAL A 54 4.76 2.91 -10.16
C VAL A 54 3.51 3.70 -9.85
N ILE A 55 2.79 3.24 -8.82
CA ILE A 55 1.69 3.98 -8.19
C ILE A 55 2.10 4.29 -6.76
N TYR A 56 2.32 5.56 -6.46
CA TYR A 56 2.57 6.05 -5.10
C TYR A 56 1.28 6.69 -4.55
N SER A 57 0.71 6.09 -3.51
CA SER A 57 -0.54 6.54 -2.89
C SER A 57 -0.29 6.94 -1.45
N ASN A 58 -0.30 8.24 -1.18
CA ASN A 58 -0.28 8.79 0.17
C ASN A 58 -1.61 9.50 0.47
N PRO A 59 -2.46 8.97 1.37
CA PRO A 59 -3.73 9.60 1.72
C PRO A 59 -3.61 11.01 2.32
N ALA A 60 -2.43 11.40 2.79
CA ALA A 60 -2.15 12.74 3.32
C ALA A 60 -1.65 13.73 2.25
N ASP A 61 -1.35 13.26 1.03
CA ASP A 61 -0.94 14.12 -0.08
C ASP A 61 -2.17 14.81 -0.70
N LEU A 62 -2.20 16.14 -0.57
CA LEU A 62 -3.27 16.99 -1.07
C LEU A 62 -2.95 17.59 -2.45
N ASP A 63 -1.69 17.57 -2.86
CA ASP A 63 -1.24 18.16 -4.13
C ASP A 63 -1.43 17.15 -5.28
N TYR A 64 -1.17 15.87 -5.02
CA TYR A 64 -1.30 14.77 -5.99
C TYR A 64 -2.12 13.59 -5.45
N PRO A 65 -3.39 13.80 -5.06
CA PRO A 65 -4.21 12.74 -4.46
C PRO A 65 -4.57 11.65 -5.48
N ILE A 66 -4.46 10.38 -5.07
CA ILE A 66 -5.00 9.25 -5.84
C ILE A 66 -6.44 8.98 -5.38
N ALA A 67 -7.38 9.12 -6.32
CA ALA A 67 -8.77 8.80 -6.06
C ALA A 67 -8.99 7.28 -5.97
N LEU A 68 -9.68 6.85 -4.91
CA LEU A 68 -10.10 5.46 -4.72
C LEU A 68 -11.63 5.39 -4.68
N ASN A 69 -12.23 4.81 -5.71
CA ASN A 69 -13.65 4.49 -5.72
C ASN A 69 -13.87 2.99 -5.48
N ILE A 70 -14.19 2.65 -4.24
CA ILE A 70 -14.41 1.26 -3.80
C ILE A 70 -15.60 0.59 -4.54
N LEU A 71 -16.48 1.37 -5.16
CA LEU A 71 -17.66 0.88 -5.88
C LEU A 71 -17.49 0.82 -7.40
N GLU A 72 -16.37 1.28 -7.95
CA GLU A 72 -16.20 1.50 -9.40
C GLU A 72 -16.41 0.22 -10.23
N ARG A 73 -15.84 -0.91 -9.79
CA ARG A 73 -15.91 -2.20 -10.48
C ARG A 73 -16.67 -3.25 -9.69
N VAL A 74 -17.78 -2.85 -9.06
CA VAL A 74 -18.65 -3.74 -8.29
C VAL A 74 -19.98 -3.96 -9.01
N GLU A 75 -20.30 -5.23 -9.28
CA GLU A 75 -21.58 -5.65 -9.87
C GLU A 75 -22.76 -5.13 -9.04
N PRO A 76 -23.84 -4.61 -9.66
CA PRO A 76 -24.92 -3.93 -8.95
C PRO A 76 -25.53 -4.73 -7.79
N ASP A 77 -25.69 -6.03 -7.98
CA ASP A 77 -26.21 -6.98 -6.99
C ASP A 77 -25.25 -7.21 -5.82
N LYS A 78 -23.94 -6.98 -5.97
CA LYS A 78 -22.94 -7.13 -4.88
C LYS A 78 -22.62 -5.84 -4.14
N ARG A 79 -23.07 -4.68 -4.64
CA ARG A 79 -22.77 -3.37 -4.03
C ARG A 79 -23.19 -3.27 -2.57
N HIS A 80 -24.32 -3.86 -2.20
CA HIS A 80 -24.82 -3.84 -0.83
C HIS A 80 -23.85 -4.53 0.15
N LEU A 81 -23.15 -5.59 -0.28
CA LEU A 81 -22.15 -6.29 0.54
C LEU A 81 -20.93 -5.41 0.79
N VAL A 82 -20.43 -4.76 -0.26
CA VAL A 82 -19.26 -3.86 -0.18
C VAL A 82 -19.58 -2.67 0.73
N VAL A 83 -20.75 -2.06 0.57
CA VAL A 83 -21.21 -0.96 1.43
C VAL A 83 -21.35 -1.42 2.89
N SER A 84 -21.94 -2.60 3.14
CA SER A 84 -22.06 -3.14 4.50
C SER A 84 -20.69 -3.37 5.14
N GLY A 85 -19.72 -3.87 4.38
CA GLY A 85 -18.34 -4.04 4.85
C GLY A 85 -17.68 -2.71 5.21
N LEU A 86 -17.83 -1.71 4.35
CA LEU A 86 -17.31 -0.36 4.58
C LEU A 86 -17.91 0.27 5.86
N ILE A 87 -19.23 0.17 6.03
CA ILE A 87 -19.91 0.63 7.25
C ILE A 87 -19.39 -0.12 8.49
N SER A 88 -19.15 -1.42 8.39
CA SER A 88 -18.61 -2.22 9.50
C SER A 88 -17.20 -1.75 9.91
N VAL A 89 -16.34 -1.46 8.93
CA VAL A 89 -15.00 -0.90 9.20
C VAL A 89 -15.10 0.44 9.90
N PHE A 90 -15.93 1.36 9.38
CA PHE A 90 -16.13 2.67 10.01
C PHE A 90 -16.70 2.56 11.43
N ARG A 91 -17.70 1.71 11.64
CA ARG A 91 -18.23 1.44 12.98
C ARG A 91 -17.15 0.95 13.93
N LYS A 92 -16.21 0.12 13.47
CA LYS A 92 -15.13 -0.38 14.31
C LYS A 92 -14.08 0.69 14.61
N LEU A 93 -13.74 1.53 13.62
CA LEU A 93 -12.76 2.62 13.77
C LEU A 93 -13.28 3.74 14.68
N TYR A 94 -14.60 4.00 14.63
CA TYR A 94 -15.25 5.09 15.35
C TYR A 94 -16.24 4.58 16.41
N ALA A 95 -16.10 3.32 16.86
CA ALA A 95 -17.00 2.72 17.86
C ALA A 95 -17.00 3.47 19.20
N GLU A 96 -15.96 4.26 19.46
CA GLU A 96 -15.76 5.02 20.70
C GLU A 96 -16.15 6.50 20.56
N TYR A 97 -16.77 6.89 19.45
CA TYR A 97 -17.40 8.20 19.24
C TYR A 97 -18.93 8.09 19.11
#